data_AF-A0ABD1QHC0-F1
#
_entry.id   AF-A0ABD1QHC0-F1
#
_cell.length_a   1.000
_cell.length_b   1.000
_cell.length_c   1.000
_cell.angle_alpha   90.00
_cell.angle_beta   90.00
_cell.angle_gamma   90.00
#
_symmetry.space_group_name_H-M   'P 1'
#
loop_
_entity.id
_entity.type
_entity.pdbx_description
1 polymer ?
#
loop_
_entity_poly.entity_id
_entity_poly.type
_entity_poly.pdbx_seq_one_letter_code
_entity_poly.pdbx_strand_id
1 'polypeptide(L)'
;MTGVSFASGASGFDPLTPTLSDLIDQGGRIIGLVGLPPLGCLPVVITLTLGSAFHNRECIESLSSVGFDYNQKLQNTLKAMESYAYGAKIVYADIYTPVDEMIRNPTQFGFEEVHRGCCGSGYIETTLLCNPTSHVCFDASKYVFFDSVHPTEAAYYYIFKALRPIIDQVLKNYS
;
A
#
# COMPACT_ATOMS: atom_id res chain seq x y z
N MET A 1 -9.05 -15.50 21.08
CA MET A 1 -7.90 -14.88 20.37
C MET A 1 -8.40 -13.60 19.72
N THR A 2 -7.87 -12.45 20.10
CA THR A 2 -8.11 -11.16 19.41
C THR A 2 -6.90 -10.87 18.55
N GLY A 3 -7.00 -11.09 17.25
CA GLY A 3 -5.95 -10.81 16.28
C GLY A 3 -6.50 -9.92 15.17
N VAL A 4 -5.74 -8.89 14.79
CA VAL A 4 -6.01 -8.10 13.58
C VAL A 4 -5.34 -8.84 12.43
N SER A 5 -6.12 -9.24 11.41
CA SER A 5 -5.59 -9.83 10.18
C SER A 5 -5.56 -8.75 9.09
N PHE A 6 -4.42 -8.60 8.41
CA PHE A 6 -4.25 -7.72 7.25
C PHE A 6 -4.16 -8.58 5.98
N ALA A 7 -5.15 -8.46 5.10
CA ALA A 7 -5.12 -9.11 3.79
C ALA A 7 -4.83 -8.07 2.71
N SER A 8 -3.71 -8.23 1.97
CA SER A 8 -3.46 -7.49 0.72
C SER A 8 -3.79 -8.40 -0.45
N GLY A 9 -4.87 -8.09 -1.18
CA GLY A 9 -5.28 -8.86 -2.35
C GLY A 9 -4.74 -8.26 -3.64
N ALA A 10 -3.91 -9.00 -4.37
CA ALA A 10 -3.67 -8.74 -5.78
C ALA A 10 -4.44 -9.77 -6.63
N SER A 11 -5.09 -9.28 -7.69
CA SER A 11 -5.69 -9.99 -8.84
C SER A 11 -7.10 -10.60 -8.72
N GLY A 12 -8.05 -9.98 -9.46
CA GLY A 12 -8.97 -10.57 -10.46
C GLY A 12 -9.98 -11.67 -10.11
N PHE A 13 -9.73 -12.46 -9.08
CA PHE A 13 -10.65 -13.42 -8.46
C PHE A 13 -11.18 -12.76 -7.17
N ASP A 14 -12.35 -13.15 -6.65
CA ASP A 14 -12.80 -12.72 -5.31
C ASP A 14 -12.56 -13.84 -4.27
N PRO A 15 -11.30 -14.16 -3.91
CA PRO A 15 -11.02 -15.01 -2.76
C PRO A 15 -11.20 -14.25 -1.45
N LEU A 16 -11.36 -12.92 -1.50
CA LEU A 16 -11.41 -12.07 -0.33
C LEU A 16 -12.70 -12.24 0.44
N THR A 17 -13.84 -12.31 -0.27
CA THR A 17 -15.14 -12.54 0.37
C THR A 17 -15.17 -13.88 1.12
N PRO A 18 -14.82 -15.04 0.53
CA PRO A 18 -14.73 -16.30 1.26
C PRO A 18 -13.74 -16.26 2.43
N THR A 19 -12.54 -15.71 2.22
CA THR A 19 -11.52 -15.63 3.28
C THR A 19 -12.00 -14.77 4.46
N LEU A 20 -12.71 -13.67 4.18
CA LEU A 20 -13.23 -12.78 5.22
C LEU A 20 -14.35 -13.45 6.01
N SER A 21 -15.25 -14.18 5.33
CA SER A 21 -16.28 -15.00 5.99
C SER A 21 -15.65 -16.08 6.86
N ASP A 22 -14.65 -16.81 6.36
CA ASP A 22 -13.94 -17.83 7.12
C ASP A 22 -13.27 -17.25 8.38
N LEU A 23 -12.65 -16.07 8.28
CA LEU A 23 -12.06 -15.38 9.43
C LEU A 23 -13.12 -15.01 10.47
N ILE A 24 -14.30 -14.56 10.03
CA ILE A 24 -15.43 -14.21 10.92
C ILE A 24 -15.96 -15.46 11.62
N ASP A 25 -16.13 -16.55 10.88
CA ASP A 25 -16.60 -17.85 11.38
C ASP A 25 -15.61 -18.46 12.38
N GLN A 26 -14.31 -18.26 12.16
CA GLN A 26 -13.25 -18.65 13.10
C GLN A 26 -13.11 -17.71 14.32
N GLY A 27 -13.97 -16.69 14.44
CA GLY A 27 -14.02 -15.81 15.61
C GLY A 27 -13.30 -14.47 15.45
N GLY A 28 -12.86 -14.11 14.24
CA GLY A 28 -12.37 -12.78 13.92
C GLY A 28 -13.45 -11.72 14.16
N ARG A 29 -13.12 -10.66 14.89
CA ARG A 29 -14.06 -9.57 15.23
C ARG A 29 -13.58 -8.18 14.83
N ILE A 30 -12.31 -8.02 14.52
CA ILE A 30 -11.76 -6.82 13.92
C ILE A 30 -10.91 -7.27 12.74
N ILE A 31 -11.26 -6.83 11.55
CA ILE A 31 -10.56 -7.24 10.34
C ILE A 31 -10.22 -5.99 9.54
N GLY A 32 -8.92 -5.77 9.32
CA GLY A 32 -8.40 -4.63 8.59
C GLY A 32 -8.01 -5.04 7.19
N LEU A 33 -8.53 -4.37 6.16
CA LEU A 33 -8.16 -4.58 4.78
C LEU A 33 -7.48 -3.33 4.25
N VAL A 34 -6.30 -3.52 3.66
CA VAL A 34 -5.49 -2.43 3.13
C VAL A 34 -5.75 -2.34 1.63
N GLY A 35 -6.01 -1.14 1.12
CA GLY A 35 -6.12 -0.90 -0.32
C GLY A 35 -4.78 -1.10 -1.06
N LEU A 36 -4.82 -0.99 -2.38
CA LEU A 36 -3.63 -0.94 -3.22
C LEU A 36 -3.11 0.51 -3.34
N PRO A 37 -1.78 0.70 -3.46
CA PRO A 37 -1.19 2.01 -3.77
C PRO A 37 -1.45 2.40 -5.24
N PRO A 38 -1.09 3.63 -5.68
CA PRO A 38 -1.07 3.99 -7.09
C PRO A 38 -0.03 3.16 -7.86
N LEU A 39 -0.47 2.02 -8.42
CA LEU A 39 0.42 1.01 -9.02
C LEU A 39 1.30 1.57 -10.13
N GLY A 40 0.77 2.51 -10.93
CA GLY A 40 1.51 3.17 -12.00
C GLY A 40 2.67 4.03 -11.52
N CYS A 41 2.74 4.35 -10.23
CA CYS A 41 3.84 5.10 -9.65
C CYS A 41 4.95 4.22 -9.06
N LEU A 42 4.77 2.89 -8.98
CA LEU A 42 5.80 2.01 -8.44
C LEU A 42 7.04 2.04 -9.37
N PRO A 43 8.27 2.18 -8.84
CA PRO A 43 9.46 2.28 -9.67
C PRO A 43 9.60 1.10 -10.66
N VAL A 44 9.26 -0.12 -10.25
CA VAL A 44 9.28 -1.29 -11.14
C VAL A 44 8.29 -1.18 -12.29
N VAL A 45 7.08 -0.68 -12.03
CA VAL A 45 6.03 -0.53 -13.04
C VAL A 45 6.42 0.52 -14.07
N ILE A 46 6.93 1.66 -13.61
CA ILE A 46 7.45 2.72 -14.49
C ILE A 46 8.58 2.15 -15.37
N THR A 47 9.56 1.45 -14.77
CA THR A 47 10.70 0.91 -15.51
C THR A 47 10.28 -0.09 -16.58
N LEU A 48 9.41 -1.05 -16.22
CA LEU A 48 8.95 -2.08 -17.14
C LEU A 48 8.07 -1.51 -18.26
N THR A 49 7.34 -0.43 -17.99
CA THR A 49 6.48 0.23 -18.98
C THR A 49 7.27 1.09 -19.95
N LEU A 50 8.25 1.87 -19.46
CA LEU A 50 9.07 2.74 -20.30
C LEU A 50 10.17 1.98 -21.07
N GLY A 51 10.51 0.76 -20.64
CA GLY A 51 11.53 -0.07 -21.28
C GLY A 51 12.96 0.47 -21.15
N SER A 52 13.18 1.56 -20.40
CA SER A 52 14.52 2.07 -20.10
C SER A 52 14.55 2.98 -18.86
N ALA A 53 15.74 3.10 -18.27
CA ALA A 53 16.00 3.88 -17.05
C ALA A 53 16.18 5.41 -17.29
N PHE A 54 16.36 5.84 -18.54
CA PHE A 54 16.83 7.18 -18.89
C PHE A 54 15.74 8.13 -19.41
N HIS A 55 14.47 7.73 -19.35
CA HIS A 55 13.35 8.60 -19.74
C HIS A 55 12.93 9.50 -18.57
N ASN A 56 12.18 10.56 -18.85
CA ASN A 56 11.42 11.26 -17.82
C ASN A 56 10.48 10.24 -17.17
N ARG A 57 10.74 9.94 -15.90
CA ARG A 57 9.97 8.96 -15.13
C ARG A 57 8.82 9.69 -14.48
N GLU A 58 7.61 9.31 -14.84
CA GLU A 58 6.36 9.80 -14.27
C GLU A 58 5.45 8.61 -13.98
N CYS A 59 4.42 8.83 -13.17
CA CYS A 59 3.41 7.80 -12.92
C CYS A 59 2.66 7.43 -14.20
N ILE A 60 2.46 6.14 -14.44
CA ILE A 60 1.63 5.64 -15.54
C ILE A 60 0.17 5.67 -15.10
N GLU A 61 -0.55 6.75 -15.40
CA GLU A 61 -1.90 7.00 -14.88
C GLU A 61 -2.90 5.86 -15.19
N SER A 62 -2.82 5.23 -16.36
CA SER A 62 -3.66 4.08 -16.73
C SER A 62 -3.42 2.84 -15.87
N LEU A 63 -2.23 2.70 -15.24
CA LEU A 63 -1.93 1.62 -14.31
C LEU A 63 -2.25 2.03 -12.87
N SER A 64 -2.12 3.31 -12.52
CA SER A 64 -2.61 3.82 -11.23
C SER A 64 -4.13 3.69 -11.10
N SER A 65 -4.88 3.89 -12.20
CA SER A 65 -6.34 3.72 -12.21
C SER A 65 -6.78 2.29 -11.90
N VAL A 66 -5.97 1.27 -12.24
CA VAL A 66 -6.25 -0.13 -11.87
C VAL A 66 -6.29 -0.30 -10.35
N GLY A 67 -5.35 0.31 -9.63
CA GLY A 67 -5.34 0.31 -8.16
C GLY A 67 -6.55 1.06 -7.58
N PHE A 68 -6.89 2.21 -8.16
CA PHE A 68 -8.05 3.00 -7.76
C PHE A 68 -9.38 2.24 -7.95
N ASP A 69 -9.59 1.63 -9.11
CA ASP A 69 -10.79 0.86 -9.43
C ASP A 69 -10.93 -0.39 -8.55
N TYR A 70 -9.81 -1.07 -8.28
CA TYR A 70 -9.77 -2.16 -7.32
C TYR A 70 -10.19 -1.70 -5.93
N ASN A 71 -9.65 -0.58 -5.44
CA ASN A 71 -9.98 -0.03 -4.13
C ASN A 71 -11.45 0.37 -3.99
N GLN A 72 -12.05 0.93 -5.05
CA GLN A 72 -13.50 1.21 -5.08
C GLN A 72 -14.33 -0.06 -4.98
N LYS A 73 -13.98 -1.09 -5.76
CA LYS A 73 -14.67 -2.39 -5.72
C LYS A 73 -14.53 -3.04 -4.35
N LEU A 74 -13.33 -3.02 -3.77
CA LEU A 74 -13.06 -3.53 -2.43
C LEU A 74 -13.96 -2.84 -1.40
N GLN A 75 -13.99 -1.51 -1.36
CA GLN A 75 -14.84 -0.77 -0.43
C GLN A 75 -16.33 -1.12 -0.56
N ASN A 76 -16.83 -1.25 -1.80
CA ASN A 76 -18.21 -1.66 -2.06
C ASN A 76 -18.50 -3.09 -1.56
N THR A 77 -17.58 -4.03 -1.79
CA THR A 77 -17.69 -5.40 -1.29
C THR A 77 -17.69 -5.42 0.23
N LEU A 78 -16.75 -4.72 0.89
CA LEU A 78 -16.69 -4.68 2.35
C LEU A 78 -17.97 -4.11 2.97
N LYS A 79 -18.50 -3.03 2.38
CA LYS A 79 -19.79 -2.45 2.79
C LYS A 79 -20.95 -3.43 2.64
N ALA A 80 -20.98 -4.22 1.57
CA ALA A 80 -22.00 -5.25 1.37
C ALA A 80 -21.87 -6.40 2.38
N MET A 81 -20.66 -6.68 2.87
CA MET A 81 -20.39 -7.72 3.86
C MET A 81 -20.70 -7.29 5.30
N GLU A 82 -20.76 -5.99 5.60
CA GLU A 82 -21.06 -5.49 6.96
C GLU A 82 -22.35 -6.08 7.54
N SER A 83 -23.39 -6.29 6.71
CA SER A 83 -24.66 -6.88 7.14
C SER A 83 -24.57 -8.37 7.53
N TYR A 84 -23.55 -9.07 7.03
CA TYR A 84 -23.31 -10.49 7.27
C TYR A 84 -22.16 -10.74 8.25
N ALA A 85 -21.56 -9.68 8.80
CA ALA A 85 -20.34 -9.79 9.58
C ALA A 85 -20.54 -10.34 11.01
N TYR A 86 -21.77 -10.72 11.41
CA TYR A 86 -22.10 -11.28 12.74
C TYR A 86 -21.49 -10.50 13.93
N GLY A 87 -21.47 -9.17 13.83
CA GLY A 87 -20.90 -8.27 14.85
C GLY A 87 -19.37 -8.07 14.74
N ALA A 88 -18.71 -8.61 13.71
CA ALA A 88 -17.34 -8.25 13.37
C ALA A 88 -17.28 -6.85 12.74
N LYS A 89 -16.26 -6.10 13.12
CA LYS A 89 -15.91 -4.80 12.56
C LYS A 89 -14.92 -4.99 11.41
N ILE A 90 -15.36 -4.68 10.21
CA ILE A 90 -14.54 -4.67 9.00
C ILE A 90 -14.08 -3.23 8.77
N VAL A 91 -12.80 -3.03 8.50
CA VAL A 91 -12.20 -1.71 8.37
C VAL A 91 -11.35 -1.64 7.13
N TYR A 92 -11.59 -0.64 6.29
CA TYR A 92 -10.76 -0.33 5.14
C TYR A 92 -9.67 0.69 5.52
N ALA A 93 -8.44 0.41 5.14
CA ALA A 93 -7.27 1.26 5.33
C ALA A 93 -6.78 1.75 3.96
N ASP A 94 -6.99 3.03 3.69
CA ASP A 94 -6.55 3.64 2.44
C ASP A 94 -5.07 4.00 2.47
N ILE A 95 -4.29 3.31 1.63
CA ILE A 95 -2.88 3.67 1.39
C ILE A 95 -2.66 4.34 0.03
N TYR A 96 -3.68 4.40 -0.84
CA TYR A 96 -3.55 5.02 -2.15
C TYR A 96 -3.29 6.51 -2.00
N THR A 97 -4.19 7.19 -1.30
CA THR A 97 -4.16 8.65 -1.11
C THR A 97 -2.85 9.14 -0.49
N PRO A 98 -2.39 8.63 0.68
CA PRO A 98 -1.15 9.14 1.28
C PRO A 98 0.09 8.89 0.40
N VAL A 99 0.13 7.77 -0.35
CA VAL A 99 1.25 7.51 -1.26
C VAL A 99 1.21 8.45 -2.47
N ASP A 100 0.04 8.66 -3.08
CA ASP A 100 -0.12 9.60 -4.19
C ASP A 100 0.23 11.04 -3.78
N GLU A 101 -0.19 11.47 -2.58
CA GLU A 101 0.16 12.79 -2.03
C GLU A 101 1.67 12.97 -1.84
N MET A 102 2.37 11.97 -1.30
CA MET A 102 3.83 12.01 -1.14
C MET A 102 4.54 12.09 -2.50
N ILE A 103 4.00 11.46 -3.54
CA ILE A 103 4.60 11.45 -4.88
C ILE A 103 4.31 12.76 -5.64
N ARG A 104 3.09 13.30 -5.52
CA ARG A 104 2.69 14.56 -6.19
C ARG A 104 3.20 15.81 -5.48
N ASN A 105 3.40 15.76 -4.16
CA ASN A 105 3.83 16.89 -3.34
C ASN A 105 5.05 16.58 -2.44
N PRO A 106 6.15 16.02 -2.98
CA PRO A 106 7.21 15.42 -2.17
C PRO A 106 7.89 16.37 -1.20
N THR A 107 8.05 17.64 -1.59
CA THR A 107 8.69 18.66 -0.76
C THR A 107 7.92 18.96 0.53
N GLN A 108 6.59 18.80 0.55
CA GLN A 108 5.78 18.95 1.76
C GLN A 108 6.08 17.88 2.81
N PHE A 109 6.57 16.73 2.35
CA PHE A 109 6.91 15.58 3.18
C PHE A 109 8.43 15.41 3.36
N GLY A 110 9.24 16.29 2.76
CA GLY A 110 10.71 16.25 2.83
C GLY A 110 11.38 15.26 1.87
N PHE A 111 10.63 14.69 0.92
CA PHE A 111 11.15 13.80 -0.11
C PHE A 111 11.76 14.58 -1.28
N GLU A 112 12.76 13.96 -1.92
CA GLU A 112 13.49 14.48 -3.08
C GLU A 112 13.42 13.49 -4.27
N GLU A 113 13.27 12.18 -4.02
CA GLU A 113 13.12 11.15 -5.05
C GLU A 113 11.87 10.29 -4.82
N VAL A 114 11.05 10.15 -5.86
CA VAL A 114 9.72 9.53 -5.82
C VAL A 114 9.52 8.45 -6.89
N HIS A 115 10.40 8.36 -7.88
CA HIS A 115 10.29 7.46 -9.04
C HIS A 115 11.37 6.37 -9.08
N ARG A 116 12.25 6.33 -8.07
CA ARG A 116 13.30 5.34 -7.88
C ARG A 116 13.37 4.87 -6.43
N GLY A 117 13.74 3.61 -6.24
CA GLY A 117 14.12 3.08 -4.94
C GLY A 117 15.50 3.58 -4.49
N CYS A 118 15.72 3.65 -3.18
CA CYS A 118 17.02 3.92 -2.57
C CYS A 118 18.03 2.77 -2.77
N CYS A 119 17.54 1.54 -2.93
CA CYS A 119 18.37 0.34 -3.02
C CYS A 119 18.67 -0.12 -4.45
N GLY A 120 19.89 -0.60 -4.69
CA GLY A 120 20.37 -1.06 -5.99
C GLY A 120 20.42 0.09 -6.99
N SER A 121 19.94 -0.16 -8.22
CA SER A 121 19.66 0.92 -9.17
C SER A 121 18.37 1.67 -8.87
N GLY A 122 17.49 1.09 -8.04
CA GLY A 122 16.19 1.64 -7.68
C GLY A 122 15.11 1.46 -8.76
N TYR A 123 15.40 0.69 -9.82
CA TYR A 123 14.52 0.58 -10.98
C TYR A 123 13.73 -0.72 -11.04
N ILE A 124 14.33 -1.84 -10.66
CA ILE A 124 13.73 -3.19 -10.77
C ILE A 124 13.98 -4.02 -9.50
N GLU A 125 15.00 -3.66 -8.72
CA GLU A 125 15.43 -4.39 -7.56
C GLU A 125 14.31 -4.39 -6.50
N THR A 126 13.74 -5.56 -6.26
CA THR A 126 12.83 -5.84 -5.15
C THR A 126 13.43 -6.90 -4.23
N THR A 127 13.15 -6.79 -2.93
CA THR A 127 13.38 -7.84 -1.92
C THR A 127 14.77 -8.51 -2.06
N LEU A 128 14.87 -9.71 -2.65
CA LEU A 128 16.12 -10.46 -2.79
C LEU A 128 17.21 -9.75 -3.61
N LEU A 129 16.82 -8.86 -4.52
CA LEU A 129 17.74 -8.03 -5.32
C LEU A 129 18.30 -6.86 -4.50
N CYS A 130 17.63 -6.50 -3.40
CA CYS A 130 18.10 -5.56 -2.40
C CYS A 130 18.65 -6.31 -1.18
N ASN A 131 19.94 -6.64 -1.20
CA ASN A 131 20.59 -7.45 -0.17
C ASN A 131 21.77 -6.68 0.46
N PRO A 132 22.47 -7.22 1.49
CA PRO A 132 23.53 -6.50 2.19
C PRO A 132 24.72 -6.05 1.32
N THR A 133 24.89 -6.56 0.10
CA THR A 133 25.93 -6.12 -0.83
C THR A 133 25.43 -5.11 -1.87
N SER A 134 24.11 -4.86 -1.92
CA SER A 134 23.53 -3.85 -2.79
C SER A 134 23.94 -2.45 -2.35
N HIS A 135 24.18 -1.57 -3.31
CA HIS A 135 24.29 -0.15 -3.02
C HIS A 135 22.98 0.35 -2.38
N VAL A 136 23.09 1.18 -1.35
CA VAL A 136 21.97 1.87 -0.73
C VAL A 136 22.28 3.36 -0.76
N CYS A 137 21.29 4.18 -1.11
CA CYS A 137 21.42 5.63 -1.11
C CYS A 137 21.87 6.16 0.28
N PHE A 138 22.49 7.35 0.29
CA PHE A 138 23.06 7.92 1.52
C PHE A 138 22.00 8.29 2.57
N ASP A 139 20.85 8.81 2.13
CA ASP A 139 19.76 9.23 3.00
C ASP A 139 18.42 8.70 2.49
N ALA A 140 17.98 7.57 3.03
CA ALA A 140 16.71 6.95 2.67
C ALA A 140 15.49 7.80 3.09
N SER A 141 15.64 8.75 4.01
CA SER A 141 14.52 9.64 4.40
C SER A 141 14.09 10.58 3.28
N LYS A 142 14.95 10.77 2.26
CA LYS A 142 14.69 11.58 1.07
C LYS A 142 13.98 10.83 -0.06
N TYR A 143 13.76 9.53 0.10
CA TYR A 143 13.14 8.68 -0.91
C TYR A 143 11.76 8.23 -0.44
N VAL A 144 10.78 8.23 -1.33
CA VAL A 144 9.47 7.59 -1.05
C VAL A 144 9.62 6.07 -0.99
N PHE A 145 10.44 5.48 -1.87
CA PHE A 145 10.61 4.04 -1.99
C PHE A 145 12.00 3.56 -1.54
N PHE A 146 12.03 2.49 -0.75
CA PHE A 146 13.28 1.84 -0.35
C PHE A 146 13.81 0.95 -1.48
N ASP A 147 12.97 0.06 -2.01
CA ASP A 147 13.27 -0.74 -3.20
C ASP A 147 12.31 -0.36 -4.34
N SER A 148 12.22 -1.13 -5.43
CA SER A 148 11.36 -0.78 -6.56
C SER A 148 9.84 -0.94 -6.33
N VAL A 149 9.41 -1.32 -5.12
CA VAL A 149 8.03 -1.60 -4.73
C VAL A 149 7.68 -1.02 -3.35
N HIS A 150 8.54 -1.23 -2.36
CA HIS A 150 8.28 -0.98 -0.94
C HIS A 150 8.67 0.45 -0.54
N PRO A 151 7.81 1.16 0.21
CA PRO A 151 8.14 2.47 0.78
C PRO A 151 9.33 2.46 1.75
N THR A 152 9.95 3.62 1.95
CA THR A 152 10.94 3.83 3.03
C THR A 152 10.26 3.92 4.39
N GLU A 153 11.04 3.84 5.47
CA GLU A 153 10.53 4.09 6.84
C GLU A 153 9.86 5.47 6.96
N ALA A 154 10.46 6.50 6.35
CA ALA A 154 9.90 7.85 6.33
C ALA A 154 8.53 7.88 5.64
N ALA A 155 8.39 7.21 4.49
CA ALA A 155 7.10 7.10 3.81
C ALA A 155 6.08 6.28 4.60
N TYR A 156 6.49 5.15 5.21
CA TYR A 156 5.63 4.37 6.10
C TYR A 156 5.15 5.16 7.31
N TYR A 157 5.97 6.07 7.85
CA TYR A 157 5.55 6.96 8.94
C TYR A 157 4.41 7.88 8.53
N TYR A 158 4.42 8.45 7.32
CA TYR A 158 3.32 9.27 6.82
C TYR A 158 2.07 8.43 6.50
N ILE A 159 2.22 7.23 5.93
CA ILE A 159 1.12 6.28 5.76
C ILE A 159 0.48 5.96 7.12
N PHE A 160 1.30 5.66 8.14
CA PHE A 160 0.81 5.41 9.49
C PHE A 160 0.06 6.62 10.05
N LYS A 161 0.58 7.84 9.90
CA LYS A 161 -0.11 9.05 10.35
C LYS A 161 -1.46 9.23 9.67
N ALA A 162 -1.57 8.94 8.38
CA ALA A 162 -2.84 8.98 7.65
C ALA A 162 -3.84 7.93 8.17
N LEU A 163 -3.37 6.73 8.53
CA LEU A 163 -4.20 5.63 9.04
C LEU A 163 -4.48 5.73 10.55
N ARG A 164 -3.75 6.56 11.29
CA ARG A 164 -3.85 6.66 12.76
C ARG A 164 -5.28 6.90 13.26
N PRO A 165 -6.11 7.79 12.67
CA PRO A 165 -7.48 7.99 13.14
C PRO A 165 -8.32 6.70 13.08
N ILE A 166 -8.12 5.90 12.02
CA ILE A 166 -8.80 4.62 11.83
C ILE A 166 -8.33 3.61 12.88
N ILE A 167 -7.01 3.51 13.09
CA ILE A 167 -6.41 2.62 14.10
C ILE A 167 -6.92 2.99 15.49
N ASP A 168 -6.91 4.27 15.85
CA ASP A 168 -7.38 4.75 17.16
C ASP A 168 -8.88 4.45 17.34
N GLN A 169 -9.71 4.61 16.30
CA GLN A 169 -11.14 4.27 16.35
C GLN A 169 -11.37 2.75 16.51
N VAL A 170 -10.49 1.92 15.98
CA VAL A 170 -10.54 0.47 16.16
C VAL A 170 -10.17 0.09 17.58
N LEU A 171 -9.11 0.68 18.14
CA LEU A 171 -8.58 0.33 19.45
C LEU A 171 -9.40 0.89 20.62
N LYS A 172 -10.02 2.07 20.48
CA LYS A 172 -10.86 2.68 21.53
C LYS A 172 -12.06 1.84 21.95
N ASN A 173 -12.53 0.93 21.11
CA ASN A 173 -13.65 0.05 21.44
C ASN A 173 -13.27 -1.11 22.40
N TYR A 174 -12.01 -1.13 22.88
CA TYR A 174 -11.45 -2.20 23.72
C TYR A 174 -10.80 -1.69 25.02
N SER A 175 -10.91 -0.38 25.32
CA SER A 175 -10.43 0.24 26.56
C SER A 175 -11.57 0.55 27.52
#